data_AF-A0A8T6NMF2-F1
#
_entry.id   AF-A0A8T6NMF2-F1
#
_cell.length_a   1.000
_cell.length_b   1.000
_cell.length_c   1.000
_cell.angle_alpha   90.00
_cell.angle_beta   90.00
_cell.angle_gamma   90.00
#
_symmetry.space_group_name_H-M   'P 1'
#
loop_
_entity.id
_entity.type
_entity.pdbx_description
1 polymer ?
#
loop_
_entity_poly.entity_id
_entity_poly.type
_entity_poly.pdbx_seq_one_letter_code
_entity_poly.pdbx_strand_id
1 'polypeptide(L)'
;MMKRLLPVIVLLLAACIEVEPVLQPTLTASVTPTPDVAMLATQTAAARPTDLPTATPTITLTPPVLVTPPTSVVISITPTLLPTSTPRPAGSPSPTLNLPTLDPSVTIPLTPGTAGPTPTLPVTVTPYPTPVGYVTSLIATPNTRLPGGAPFDLIWQSSAPDGSLQLCQEIPGAEQPDCQNVSPNGSRQFTVPDGEIRATRLSLIVQVDNNAPEAMALAVGEPCEHPWFFGSLPQAYCPQSEPLNTGGAAQFFQRGIMVYVGTLDRILVLHTATGGPLWEIYEDTWDDSQPIDDPGIVPPEGFYQPQRGFGQIWRDNEDLRFRLGWATDPEGSIAADYQCDRLDEACYLLGPGQVFRLEPDGEAWSVVTP
;
A
#
# COMPACT_ATOMS: atom_id res chain seq x y z
N MET A 1 19.28 -38.11 -60.77
CA MET A 1 18.82 -38.33 -59.37
C MET A 1 18.56 -36.99 -58.72
N MET A 2 17.53 -36.90 -57.86
CA MET A 2 17.27 -35.83 -56.88
C MET A 2 16.44 -34.59 -57.31
N LYS A 3 15.14 -34.69 -57.01
CA LYS A 3 14.22 -33.75 -56.34
C LYS A 3 14.64 -32.27 -56.19
N ARG A 4 13.82 -31.36 -56.74
CA ARG A 4 13.41 -30.05 -56.16
C ARG A 4 12.02 -29.68 -56.70
N LEU A 5 10.94 -29.96 -55.95
CA LEU A 5 10.09 -28.98 -55.24
C LEU A 5 9.54 -27.82 -56.09
N LEU A 6 8.28 -27.99 -56.54
CA LEU A 6 7.33 -26.92 -56.91
C LEU A 6 6.67 -26.37 -55.62
N PRO A 7 6.34 -25.07 -55.54
CA PRO A 7 5.22 -24.60 -54.75
C PRO A 7 3.98 -24.44 -55.66
N VAL A 8 2.90 -25.15 -55.32
CA VAL A 8 1.56 -24.95 -55.89
C VAL A 8 0.88 -23.84 -55.09
N ILE A 9 0.50 -22.78 -55.80
CA ILE A 9 -0.36 -21.71 -55.34
C ILE A 9 -1.76 -22.28 -55.15
N VAL A 10 -2.29 -22.23 -53.92
CA VAL A 10 -3.69 -22.58 -53.61
C VAL A 10 -4.43 -21.29 -53.27
N LEU A 11 -5.31 -20.87 -54.19
CA LEU A 11 -6.37 -19.89 -53.96
C LEU A 11 -7.37 -20.45 -52.94
N LEU A 12 -7.59 -19.74 -51.84
CA LEU A 12 -8.72 -19.97 -50.92
C LEU A 12 -9.84 -18.99 -51.26
N LEU A 13 -10.93 -19.54 -51.82
CA LEU A 13 -12.22 -18.89 -52.01
C LEU A 13 -12.91 -18.75 -50.65
N ALA A 14 -13.17 -17.51 -50.23
CA ALA A 14 -14.04 -17.20 -49.10
C ALA A 14 -15.51 -17.29 -49.55
N ALA A 15 -16.28 -18.14 -48.89
CA ALA A 15 -17.73 -18.25 -49.08
C ALA A 15 -18.44 -17.18 -48.23
N CYS A 16 -19.22 -16.32 -48.89
CA CYS A 16 -20.19 -15.44 -48.24
C CYS A 16 -21.41 -16.26 -47.79
N ILE A 17 -21.78 -16.15 -46.51
CA ILE A 17 -23.10 -16.55 -46.00
C ILE A 17 -23.82 -15.24 -45.64
N GLU A 18 -24.89 -14.95 -46.37
CA GLU A 18 -25.83 -13.86 -46.10
C GLU A 18 -26.76 -14.29 -44.96
N VAL A 19 -26.84 -13.48 -43.90
CA VAL A 19 -27.86 -13.59 -42.85
C VAL A 19 -28.76 -12.37 -42.96
N GLU A 20 -30.03 -12.61 -43.25
CA GLU A 20 -31.08 -11.59 -43.39
C GLU A 20 -31.33 -10.83 -42.07
N PRO A 21 -31.61 -9.51 -42.08
CA PRO A 21 -31.95 -8.77 -40.88
C PRO A 21 -33.43 -8.91 -40.51
N VAL A 22 -33.68 -9.31 -39.25
CA VAL A 22 -34.99 -9.32 -38.60
C VAL A 22 -35.44 -7.87 -38.30
N LEU A 23 -36.60 -7.51 -38.82
CA LEU A 23 -37.28 -6.23 -38.59
C LEU A 23 -37.76 -6.10 -37.14
N GLN A 24 -37.30 -5.06 -36.42
CA GLN A 24 -37.86 -4.63 -35.14
C GLN A 24 -38.99 -3.59 -35.36
N PRO A 25 -40.05 -3.58 -34.54
CA PRO A 25 -41.12 -2.59 -34.64
C PRO A 25 -40.74 -1.23 -34.02
N THR A 26 -40.86 -0.18 -34.83
CA THR A 26 -40.76 1.24 -34.44
C THR A 26 -41.97 1.65 -33.60
N LEU A 27 -41.78 2.04 -32.34
CA LEU A 27 -42.78 2.75 -31.56
C LEU A 27 -42.55 4.26 -31.67
N THR A 28 -43.48 4.92 -32.37
CA THR A 28 -43.59 6.36 -32.52
C THR A 28 -44.17 7.00 -31.25
N ALA A 29 -43.42 7.91 -30.64
CA ALA A 29 -43.93 8.79 -29.59
C ALA A 29 -44.60 10.02 -30.22
N SER A 30 -45.92 10.13 -30.03
CA SER A 30 -46.72 11.27 -30.46
C SER A 30 -46.70 12.37 -29.39
N VAL A 31 -46.16 13.55 -29.74
CA VAL A 31 -46.20 14.76 -28.92
C VAL A 31 -47.45 15.55 -29.30
N THR A 32 -48.35 15.75 -28.34
CA THR A 32 -49.53 16.63 -28.47
C THR A 32 -49.28 17.92 -27.69
N PRO A 33 -49.44 19.12 -28.29
CA PRO A 33 -49.37 20.38 -27.56
C PRO A 33 -50.70 20.67 -26.85
N THR A 34 -50.65 21.05 -25.57
CA THR A 34 -51.77 21.60 -24.79
C THR A 34 -51.55 23.09 -24.54
N PRO A 35 -52.60 23.93 -24.53
CA PRO A 35 -52.48 25.38 -24.52
C PRO A 35 -52.30 25.98 -23.11
N ASP A 36 -51.63 27.14 -23.11
CA ASP A 36 -51.50 28.12 -22.04
C ASP A 36 -52.79 28.35 -21.22
N VAL A 37 -52.65 28.26 -19.89
CA VAL A 37 -53.53 28.97 -18.95
C VAL A 37 -52.64 29.67 -17.92
N ALA A 38 -52.50 30.98 -18.08
CA ALA A 38 -51.90 31.86 -17.11
C ALA A 38 -52.81 32.01 -15.88
N MET A 39 -52.31 31.64 -14.70
CA MET A 39 -52.89 32.02 -13.42
C MET A 39 -51.86 32.86 -12.66
N LEU A 40 -52.11 34.18 -12.57
CA LEU A 40 -51.43 35.08 -11.64
C LEU A 40 -51.79 34.67 -10.22
N ALA A 41 -50.80 34.22 -9.45
CA ALA A 41 -50.86 34.19 -8.00
C ALA A 41 -49.82 35.17 -7.45
N THR A 42 -50.26 36.38 -7.12
CA THR A 42 -49.54 37.32 -6.26
C THR A 42 -49.53 36.77 -4.84
N GLN A 43 -48.37 36.28 -4.38
CA GLN A 43 -48.17 35.95 -2.97
C GLN A 43 -47.37 37.06 -2.30
N THR A 44 -48.10 37.86 -1.51
CA THR A 44 -47.59 38.84 -0.56
C THR A 44 -46.87 38.11 0.58
N ALA A 45 -45.55 38.25 0.65
CA ALA A 45 -44.78 37.77 1.79
C ALA A 45 -45.08 38.64 3.02
N ALA A 46 -45.72 38.06 4.02
CA ALA A 46 -45.89 38.66 5.33
C ALA A 46 -44.58 38.55 6.12
N ALA A 47 -43.99 39.70 6.46
CA ALA A 47 -42.83 39.79 7.33
C ALA A 47 -43.20 39.39 8.77
N ARG A 48 -42.47 38.43 9.34
CA ARG A 48 -42.50 38.10 10.77
C ARG A 48 -41.16 38.53 11.38
N PRO A 49 -41.12 39.43 12.39
CA PRO A 49 -39.88 39.77 13.06
C PRO A 49 -39.52 38.66 14.03
N THR A 50 -38.30 38.13 13.93
CA THR A 50 -37.69 37.32 14.99
C THR A 50 -36.29 37.88 15.19
N ASP A 51 -36.17 38.81 16.12
CA ASP A 51 -34.89 39.24 16.67
C ASP A 51 -34.23 38.05 17.36
N LEU A 52 -33.11 37.58 16.81
CA LEU A 52 -32.17 36.71 17.51
C LEU A 52 -30.78 37.35 17.34
N PRO A 53 -30.02 37.60 18.41
CA PRO A 53 -28.72 38.24 18.29
C PRO A 53 -27.73 37.29 17.61
N THR A 54 -27.34 37.64 16.38
CA THR A 54 -26.22 37.02 15.66
C THR A 54 -24.91 37.52 16.27
N ALA A 55 -24.22 36.67 17.03
CA ALA A 55 -22.84 36.91 17.42
C ALA A 55 -21.93 36.68 16.20
N THR A 56 -21.49 37.75 15.57
CA THR A 56 -20.45 37.71 14.53
C THR A 56 -19.08 37.62 15.21
N PRO A 57 -18.29 36.53 15.05
CA PRO A 57 -16.91 36.54 15.50
C PRO A 57 -16.09 37.49 14.62
N THR A 58 -15.62 38.60 15.20
CA THR A 58 -14.62 39.45 14.56
C THR A 58 -13.24 38.80 14.77
N ILE A 59 -12.64 38.28 13.70
CA ILE A 59 -11.25 37.83 13.73
C ILE A 59 -10.36 39.05 13.52
N THR A 60 -9.77 39.55 14.61
CA THR A 60 -8.70 40.54 14.55
C THR A 60 -7.36 39.83 14.37
N LEU A 61 -6.79 39.88 13.16
CA LEU A 61 -5.44 39.39 12.90
C LEU A 61 -4.42 40.28 13.62
N THR A 62 -3.78 39.73 14.63
CA THR A 62 -2.63 40.36 15.29
C THR A 62 -1.37 40.03 14.48
N PRO A 63 -0.53 41.01 14.09
CA PRO A 63 0.69 40.72 13.36
C PRO A 63 1.65 39.86 14.21
N PRO A 64 2.39 38.91 13.62
CA PRO A 64 3.31 38.07 14.37
C PRO A 64 4.48 38.89 14.89
N VAL A 65 4.71 38.82 16.20
CA VAL A 65 5.94 39.30 16.83
C VAL A 65 7.09 38.43 16.34
N LEU A 66 8.13 39.06 15.80
CA LEU A 66 9.36 38.42 15.37
C LEU A 66 10.11 37.89 16.61
N VAL A 67 10.04 36.57 16.84
CA VAL A 67 10.85 35.89 17.86
C VAL A 67 12.04 35.22 17.16
N THR A 68 13.23 35.76 17.41
CA THR A 68 14.51 35.14 17.05
C THR A 68 14.66 33.75 17.69
N PRO A 69 15.24 32.76 16.99
CA PRO A 69 15.36 31.40 17.51
C PRO A 69 16.38 31.33 18.66
N PRO A 70 16.11 30.57 19.74
CA PRO A 70 17.12 30.27 20.74
C PRO A 70 18.15 29.29 20.19
N THR A 71 19.39 29.55 20.54
CA THR A 71 20.56 28.70 20.35
C THR A 71 20.36 27.37 21.10
N SER A 72 20.91 26.30 20.52
CA SER A 72 20.81 24.88 20.90
C SER A 72 20.66 24.59 22.41
N VAL A 73 19.60 23.88 22.77
CA VAL A 73 19.41 23.28 24.10
C VAL A 73 19.88 21.83 24.06
N VAL A 74 20.95 21.52 24.80
CA VAL A 74 21.40 20.15 25.06
C VAL A 74 20.61 19.61 26.26
N ILE A 75 19.77 18.60 26.03
CA ILE A 75 19.04 17.90 27.10
C ILE A 75 19.94 16.77 27.61
N SER A 76 20.50 16.92 28.81
CA SER A 76 21.23 15.87 29.52
C SER A 76 20.31 15.20 30.53
N ILE A 77 19.82 14.00 30.23
CA ILE A 77 19.04 13.19 31.16
C ILE A 77 19.98 12.40 32.08
N THR A 78 19.98 12.74 33.37
CA THR A 78 20.67 11.97 34.42
C THR A 78 19.61 11.19 35.20
N PRO A 79 19.62 9.85 35.23
CA PRO A 79 18.63 9.10 36.01
C PRO A 79 18.92 9.26 37.51
N THR A 80 17.95 9.79 38.25
CA THR A 80 17.96 9.84 39.72
C THR A 80 17.14 8.66 40.23
N LEU A 81 17.77 7.66 40.84
CA LEU A 81 17.09 6.53 41.48
C LEU A 81 16.64 6.94 42.88
N LEU A 82 15.33 6.91 43.13
CA LEU A 82 14.72 7.08 44.46
C LEU A 82 14.37 5.67 45.01
N PRO A 83 14.72 5.33 46.27
CA PRO A 83 14.43 4.02 46.82
C PRO A 83 12.98 3.95 47.32
N THR A 84 12.18 3.07 46.72
CA THR A 84 10.89 2.65 47.27
C THR A 84 11.07 1.28 47.92
N SER A 85 10.93 1.21 49.24
CA SER A 85 10.97 -0.04 50.00
C SER A 85 9.56 -0.60 50.22
N THR A 86 9.28 -1.81 49.73
CA THR A 86 8.20 -2.68 50.22
C THR A 86 8.66 -4.16 50.22
N PRO A 87 8.22 -4.97 51.20
CA PRO A 87 8.89 -6.22 51.54
C PRO A 87 8.39 -7.43 50.72
N ARG A 88 9.33 -8.28 50.30
CA ARG A 88 9.09 -9.57 49.62
C ARG A 88 9.09 -10.74 50.62
N PRO A 89 8.16 -11.70 50.55
CA PRO A 89 8.22 -12.93 51.33
C PRO A 89 9.23 -13.94 50.74
N ALA A 90 9.82 -14.71 51.65
CA ALA A 90 10.91 -15.65 51.46
C ALA A 90 10.50 -16.97 50.78
N GLY A 91 11.41 -17.57 50.01
CA GLY A 91 11.31 -18.98 49.61
C GLY A 91 12.19 -19.42 48.42
N SER A 92 13.32 -20.05 48.74
CA SER A 92 14.07 -21.06 47.95
C SER A 92 15.09 -20.64 46.86
N PRO A 93 16.19 -21.41 46.68
CA PRO A 93 17.52 -20.89 46.35
C PRO A 93 17.89 -20.93 44.86
N SER A 94 18.81 -20.04 44.47
CA SER A 94 19.53 -20.02 43.19
C SER A 94 21.05 -20.14 43.47
N PRO A 95 21.85 -20.77 42.59
CA PRO A 95 23.21 -21.19 42.91
C PRO A 95 24.22 -20.03 42.93
N THR A 96 25.12 -20.08 43.91
CA THR A 96 26.19 -19.11 44.15
C THR A 96 27.33 -19.30 43.16
N LEU A 97 27.65 -18.26 42.39
CA LEU A 97 28.91 -18.16 41.64
C LEU A 97 29.86 -17.29 42.45
N ASN A 98 30.90 -17.91 43.01
CA ASN A 98 31.96 -17.25 43.77
C ASN A 98 32.80 -16.36 42.85
N LEU A 99 32.91 -15.08 43.20
CA LEU A 99 33.88 -14.16 42.60
C LEU A 99 35.11 -14.08 43.53
N PRO A 100 36.35 -14.31 43.05
CA PRO A 100 37.52 -14.24 43.90
C PRO A 100 37.92 -12.78 44.19
N THR A 101 38.19 -12.54 45.46
CA THR A 101 38.79 -11.33 46.04
C THR A 101 40.23 -11.16 45.54
N LEU A 102 40.57 -9.97 45.04
CA LEU A 102 41.95 -9.61 44.70
C LEU A 102 42.67 -9.12 45.97
N ASP A 103 43.74 -9.82 46.33
CA ASP A 103 44.71 -9.46 47.38
C ASP A 103 45.89 -8.71 46.72
N PRO A 104 46.33 -7.52 47.21
CA PRO A 104 47.40 -6.78 46.59
C PRO A 104 48.71 -7.02 47.34
N SER A 105 49.56 -7.95 46.88
CA SER A 105 51.02 -7.90 47.06
C SER A 105 51.71 -9.16 46.52
N VAL A 106 52.22 -9.11 45.29
CA VAL A 106 53.32 -9.99 44.85
C VAL A 106 54.27 -9.19 43.97
N THR A 107 55.46 -8.88 44.51
CA THR A 107 56.60 -8.37 43.74
C THR A 107 57.32 -9.57 43.10
N ILE A 108 57.37 -9.62 41.78
CA ILE A 108 58.10 -10.66 41.02
C ILE A 108 59.48 -10.10 40.62
N PRO A 109 60.59 -10.84 40.86
CA PRO A 109 61.92 -10.42 40.41
C PRO A 109 62.08 -10.61 38.89
N LEU A 110 62.60 -9.59 38.21
CA LEU A 110 62.93 -9.64 36.78
C LEU A 110 64.21 -10.45 36.57
N THR A 111 64.11 -11.62 35.94
CA THR A 111 65.24 -12.29 35.28
C THR A 111 65.23 -11.95 33.78
N PRO A 112 66.39 -11.71 33.13
CA PRO A 112 66.44 -11.43 31.70
C PRO A 112 66.20 -12.72 30.90
N GLY A 113 65.01 -12.86 30.31
CA GLY A 113 64.64 -13.95 29.40
C GLY A 113 64.82 -13.54 27.94
N THR A 114 65.56 -14.35 27.20
CA THR A 114 65.89 -14.26 25.77
C THR A 114 64.64 -14.08 24.88
N ALA A 115 64.73 -13.20 23.88
CA ALA A 115 63.68 -12.90 22.92
C ALA A 115 63.27 -14.15 22.10
N GLY A 116 62.01 -14.58 22.25
CA GLY A 116 61.33 -15.49 21.34
C GLY A 116 60.60 -14.72 20.23
N PRO A 117 60.38 -15.31 19.02
CA PRO A 117 59.69 -14.63 17.94
C PRO A 117 58.22 -14.38 18.30
N THR A 118 57.78 -13.14 18.16
CA THR A 118 56.40 -12.69 18.36
C THR A 118 55.45 -13.49 17.46
N PRO A 119 54.39 -14.14 17.99
CA PRO A 119 53.35 -14.73 17.16
C PRO A 119 52.54 -13.62 16.50
N THR A 120 52.67 -13.49 15.17
CA THR A 120 51.84 -12.59 14.37
C THR A 120 50.46 -13.23 14.20
N LEU A 121 49.46 -12.74 14.95
CA LEU A 121 48.07 -13.09 14.70
C LEU A 121 47.63 -12.50 13.35
N PRO A 122 46.99 -13.27 12.45
CA PRO A 122 46.43 -12.71 11.23
C PRO A 122 45.30 -11.74 11.60
N VAL A 123 45.43 -10.48 11.16
CA VAL A 123 44.36 -9.48 11.27
C VAL A 123 43.33 -9.83 10.20
N THR A 124 42.24 -10.46 10.60
CA THR A 124 41.06 -10.59 9.74
C THR A 124 40.36 -9.24 9.71
N VAL A 125 40.53 -8.51 8.61
CA VAL A 125 39.76 -7.29 8.34
C VAL A 125 38.34 -7.76 8.03
N THR A 126 37.40 -7.59 8.97
CA THR A 126 35.97 -7.68 8.64
C THR A 126 35.66 -6.56 7.65
N PRO A 127 35.12 -6.84 6.45
CA PRO A 127 34.69 -5.78 5.56
C PRO A 127 33.65 -4.93 6.30
N TYR A 128 33.92 -3.62 6.37
CA TYR A 128 32.93 -2.65 6.85
C TYR A 128 31.70 -2.77 5.95
N PRO A 129 30.47 -2.83 6.48
CA PRO A 129 29.28 -2.87 5.65
C PRO A 129 29.33 -1.67 4.70
N THR A 130 29.19 -1.93 3.40
CA THR A 130 29.08 -0.88 2.39
C THR A 130 28.01 0.11 2.85
N PRO A 131 28.28 1.43 2.87
CA PRO A 131 27.26 2.41 3.24
C PRO A 131 26.09 2.24 2.28
N VAL A 132 24.93 1.86 2.83
CA VAL A 132 23.69 1.78 2.07
C VAL A 132 23.33 3.21 1.67
N GLY A 133 23.23 3.45 0.36
CA GLY A 133 22.75 4.71 -0.16
C GLY A 133 21.27 4.89 0.14
N TYR A 134 20.83 6.11 0.41
CA TYR A 134 19.42 6.45 0.64
C TYR A 134 19.05 7.74 -0.08
N VAL A 135 17.76 7.94 -0.38
CA VAL A 135 17.27 9.18 -0.97
C VAL A 135 16.99 10.19 0.13
N THR A 136 17.60 11.37 0.04
CA THR A 136 17.47 12.43 1.05
C THR A 136 16.30 13.36 0.74
N SER A 137 16.06 13.63 -0.55
CA SER A 137 15.02 14.57 -0.98
C SER A 137 14.54 14.29 -2.41
N LEU A 138 13.24 14.52 -2.64
CA LEU A 138 12.55 14.44 -3.92
C LEU A 138 11.44 15.49 -3.90
N ILE A 139 11.58 16.54 -4.68
CA ILE A 139 10.70 17.72 -4.64
C ILE A 139 10.28 18.09 -6.05
N ALA A 140 9.03 18.48 -6.21
CA ALA A 140 8.53 19.11 -7.43
C ALA A 140 8.33 20.62 -7.21
N THR A 141 8.87 21.43 -8.12
CA THR A 141 8.67 22.89 -8.12
C THR A 141 7.80 23.33 -9.31
N PRO A 142 6.84 24.26 -9.12
CA PRO A 142 6.64 25.09 -7.92
C PRO A 142 5.92 24.38 -6.76
N ASN A 143 5.17 23.31 -7.05
CA ASN A 143 4.51 22.44 -6.08
C ASN A 143 4.06 21.15 -6.79
N THR A 144 3.34 20.29 -6.06
CA THR A 144 2.80 19.02 -6.57
C THR A 144 1.39 19.12 -7.14
N ARG A 145 0.69 20.25 -6.97
CA ARG A 145 -0.69 20.45 -7.41
C ARG A 145 -0.74 21.35 -8.63
N LEU A 146 -0.67 20.71 -9.79
CA LEU A 146 -0.55 21.40 -11.07
C LEU A 146 -1.57 20.85 -12.07
N PRO A 147 -2.20 21.70 -12.90
CA PRO A 147 -3.14 21.23 -13.91
C PRO A 147 -2.42 20.42 -15.01
N GLY A 148 -3.20 19.66 -15.79
CA GLY A 148 -2.70 18.99 -17.01
C GLY A 148 -1.94 19.97 -17.92
N GLY A 149 -0.82 19.51 -18.48
CA GLY A 149 0.02 20.27 -19.39
C GLY A 149 0.95 21.27 -18.70
N ALA A 150 0.85 21.44 -17.38
CA ALA A 150 1.74 22.31 -16.63
C ALA A 150 3.14 21.69 -16.52
N PRO A 151 4.22 22.46 -16.82
CA PRO A 151 5.57 22.01 -16.58
C PRO A 151 5.93 22.09 -15.09
N PHE A 152 6.79 21.19 -14.63
CA PHE A 152 7.39 21.23 -13.31
C PHE A 152 8.82 20.71 -13.35
N ASP A 153 9.66 21.20 -12.45
CA ASP A 153 11.00 20.66 -12.26
C ASP A 153 11.00 19.69 -11.08
N LEU A 154 11.44 18.46 -11.34
CA LEU A 154 11.72 17.47 -10.32
C LEU A 154 13.18 17.63 -9.88
N ILE A 155 13.39 17.87 -8.59
CA ILE A 155 14.71 18.07 -7.98
C ILE A 155 14.94 16.97 -6.95
N TRP A 156 16.08 16.32 -6.99
CA TRP A 156 16.41 15.24 -6.06
C TRP A 156 17.82 15.30 -5.50
N GLN A 157 17.96 14.69 -4.31
CA GLN A 157 19.23 14.50 -3.63
C GLN A 157 19.28 13.14 -2.95
N SER A 158 20.42 12.46 -3.03
CA SER A 158 20.66 11.18 -2.38
C SER A 158 22.10 11.03 -1.93
N SER A 159 22.33 10.09 -1.00
CA SER A 159 23.65 9.59 -0.62
C SER A 159 24.07 8.37 -1.43
N ALA A 160 23.28 7.99 -2.45
CA ALA A 160 23.50 6.80 -3.25
C ALA A 160 24.81 6.89 -4.05
N PRO A 161 25.56 5.78 -4.17
CA PRO A 161 26.69 5.69 -5.09
C PRO A 161 26.32 6.03 -6.53
N ASP A 162 27.28 6.55 -7.29
CA ASP A 162 27.09 6.80 -8.73
C ASP A 162 26.70 5.51 -9.46
N GLY A 163 25.62 5.60 -10.25
CA GLY A 163 25.11 4.46 -11.03
C GLY A 163 24.18 3.51 -10.27
N SER A 164 23.94 3.73 -8.97
CA SER A 164 22.99 2.91 -8.18
C SER A 164 21.63 3.58 -7.95
N LEU A 165 21.38 4.76 -8.55
CA LEU A 165 20.13 5.49 -8.44
C LEU A 165 19.36 5.48 -9.77
N GLN A 166 18.09 5.08 -9.72
CA GLN A 166 17.18 5.09 -10.87
C GLN A 166 16.00 6.02 -10.62
N LEU A 167 15.65 6.82 -11.62
CA LEU A 167 14.42 7.60 -11.69
C LEU A 167 13.42 6.83 -12.55
N CYS A 168 12.33 6.41 -11.95
CA CYS A 168 11.26 5.66 -12.58
C CYS A 168 10.01 6.52 -12.70
N GLN A 169 9.41 6.51 -13.89
CA GLN A 169 8.12 7.14 -14.15
C GLN A 169 7.08 6.06 -14.37
N GLU A 170 5.98 6.09 -13.63
CA GLU A 170 4.84 5.23 -13.94
C GLU A 170 4.14 5.77 -15.19
N ILE A 171 3.97 4.87 -16.15
CA ILE A 171 3.24 5.14 -17.38
C ILE A 171 1.88 4.44 -17.24
N PRO A 172 0.78 5.20 -17.30
CA PRO A 172 -0.56 4.64 -17.39
C PRO A 172 -0.69 3.51 -18.40
N GLY A 173 -1.23 2.37 -17.98
CA GLY A 173 -1.42 1.18 -18.83
C GLY A 173 -0.14 0.43 -19.21
N ALA A 174 1.04 0.81 -18.69
CA ALA A 174 2.27 0.04 -18.89
C ALA A 174 2.47 -0.98 -17.75
N GLU A 175 2.83 -2.21 -18.10
CA GLU A 175 3.14 -3.27 -17.12
C GLU A 175 4.36 -2.96 -16.24
N GLN A 176 5.28 -2.11 -16.72
CA GLN A 176 6.49 -1.73 -15.99
C GLN A 176 6.72 -0.21 -16.08
N PRO A 177 7.23 0.41 -14.99
CA PRO A 177 7.62 1.82 -15.03
C PRO A 177 8.83 2.04 -15.95
N ASP A 178 8.91 3.20 -16.60
CA ASP A 178 10.09 3.60 -17.36
C ASP A 178 11.17 4.11 -16.40
N CYS A 179 12.22 3.31 -16.22
CA CYS A 179 13.30 3.56 -15.28
C CYS A 179 14.60 3.95 -15.98
N GLN A 180 15.20 5.05 -15.56
CA GLN A 180 16.46 5.57 -16.09
C GLN A 180 17.48 5.80 -14.98
N ASN A 181 18.73 5.39 -15.21
CA ASN A 181 19.82 5.70 -14.29
C ASN A 181 20.07 7.21 -14.26
N VAL A 182 20.20 7.77 -13.05
CA VAL A 182 20.43 9.20 -12.84
C VAL A 182 21.58 9.43 -11.86
N SER A 183 22.20 10.60 -11.92
CA SER A 183 23.17 11.03 -10.92
C SER A 183 22.53 11.15 -9.53
N PRO A 184 23.29 10.95 -8.44
CA PRO A 184 22.77 11.03 -7.06
C PRO A 184 22.04 12.33 -6.73
N ASN A 185 22.46 13.44 -7.35
CA ASN A 185 21.83 14.75 -7.22
C ASN A 185 21.55 15.30 -8.61
N GLY A 186 20.36 15.85 -8.82
CA GLY A 186 19.97 16.35 -10.14
C GLY A 186 18.64 17.08 -10.15
N SER A 187 18.33 17.61 -11.33
CA SER A 187 17.05 18.23 -11.64
C SER A 187 16.63 17.83 -13.06
N ARG A 188 15.36 17.54 -13.27
CA ARG A 188 14.78 17.22 -14.58
C ARG A 188 13.39 17.82 -14.71
N GLN A 189 13.12 18.42 -15.86
CA GLN A 189 11.81 18.96 -16.16
C GLN A 189 10.87 17.85 -16.66
N PHE A 190 9.64 17.89 -16.18
CA PHE A 190 8.54 17.05 -16.59
C PHE A 190 7.33 17.93 -16.91
N THR A 191 6.32 17.34 -17.54
CA THR A 191 5.03 17.96 -17.79
C THR A 191 3.95 17.05 -17.22
N VAL A 192 2.98 17.62 -16.52
CA VAL A 192 1.81 16.86 -16.07
C VAL A 192 1.07 16.35 -17.32
N PRO A 193 0.75 15.05 -17.42
CA PRO A 193 0.03 14.52 -18.57
C PRO A 193 -1.28 15.28 -18.82
N ASP A 194 -1.56 15.53 -20.09
CA ASP A 194 -2.85 16.05 -20.55
C ASP A 194 -3.81 14.90 -20.79
N GLY A 195 -5.08 15.09 -20.44
CA GLY A 195 -6.15 14.16 -20.74
C GLY A 195 -6.96 13.74 -19.51
N GLU A 196 -7.36 12.48 -19.53
CA GLU A 196 -8.19 11.84 -18.52
C GLU A 196 -7.39 11.50 -17.24
N ILE A 197 -6.08 11.31 -17.41
CA ILE A 197 -5.10 11.09 -16.35
C ILE A 197 -4.31 12.38 -16.24
N ARG A 198 -4.50 13.10 -15.13
CA ARG A 198 -3.88 14.43 -14.91
C ARG A 198 -2.86 14.40 -13.78
N ALA A 199 -2.20 13.26 -13.60
CA ALA A 199 -1.13 13.08 -12.65
C ALA A 199 -0.04 12.20 -13.24
N THR A 200 1.20 12.44 -12.81
CA THR A 200 2.32 11.54 -13.07
C THR A 200 2.98 11.16 -11.75
N ARG A 201 3.30 9.88 -11.60
CA ARG A 201 4.05 9.37 -10.46
C ARG A 201 5.50 9.15 -10.86
N LEU A 202 6.39 9.66 -10.03
CA LEU A 202 7.84 9.58 -10.17
C LEU A 202 8.41 8.95 -8.90
N SER A 203 9.30 7.98 -9.04
CA SER A 203 9.99 7.34 -7.93
C SER A 203 11.49 7.31 -8.14
N LEU A 204 12.24 7.49 -7.06
CA LEU A 204 13.67 7.25 -7.02
C LEU A 204 13.94 5.95 -6.30
N ILE A 205 14.66 5.07 -6.97
CA ILE A 205 14.94 3.70 -6.53
C ILE A 205 16.45 3.59 -6.32
N VAL A 206 16.88 3.32 -5.09
CA VAL A 206 18.28 3.00 -4.77
C VAL A 206 18.47 1.50 -4.84
N GLN A 207 19.31 1.06 -5.79
CA GLN A 207 19.68 -0.34 -5.93
C GLN A 207 20.73 -0.70 -4.87
N VAL A 208 20.40 -1.63 -3.97
CA VAL A 208 21.31 -2.13 -2.94
C VAL A 208 21.43 -3.64 -3.14
N ASP A 209 22.61 -4.12 -3.53
CA ASP A 209 23.04 -5.54 -3.60
C ASP A 209 21.92 -6.59 -3.39
N ASN A 210 21.16 -6.93 -4.45
CA ASN A 210 20.07 -7.92 -4.47
C ASN A 210 18.95 -7.77 -3.41
N ASN A 211 18.95 -6.70 -2.62
CA ASN A 211 17.90 -6.39 -1.66
C ASN A 211 16.82 -5.52 -2.30
N ALA A 212 15.65 -5.50 -1.67
CA ALA A 212 14.56 -4.62 -2.05
C ALA A 212 15.08 -3.17 -2.09
N PRO A 213 14.89 -2.46 -3.22
CA PRO A 213 15.43 -1.12 -3.32
C PRO A 213 14.72 -0.17 -2.36
N GLU A 214 15.46 0.75 -1.76
CA GLU A 214 14.85 1.85 -1.02
C GLU A 214 14.26 2.83 -2.03
N ALA A 215 12.95 3.07 -1.95
CA ALA A 215 12.22 3.90 -2.88
C ALA A 215 11.64 5.13 -2.19
N MET A 216 11.72 6.29 -2.84
CA MET A 216 10.95 7.47 -2.47
C MET A 216 10.16 7.96 -3.68
N ALA A 217 8.86 8.21 -3.50
CA ALA A 217 7.97 8.54 -4.60
C ALA A 217 7.20 9.85 -4.38
N LEU A 218 6.81 10.48 -5.48
CA LEU A 218 6.02 11.71 -5.51
C LEU A 218 5.06 11.67 -6.71
N ALA A 219 3.86 12.25 -6.55
CA ALA A 219 2.94 12.54 -7.65
C ALA A 219 2.86 14.03 -7.84
N VAL A 220 2.81 14.42 -9.10
CA VAL A 220 2.54 15.80 -9.51
C VAL A 220 1.37 15.78 -10.46
N GLY A 221 0.34 16.56 -10.15
CA GLY A 221 -0.90 16.55 -10.92
C GLY A 221 -2.03 17.33 -10.29
N GLU A 222 -3.18 17.29 -10.96
CA GLU A 222 -4.41 17.87 -10.44
C GLU A 222 -4.86 17.04 -9.23
N PRO A 223 -5.27 17.68 -8.12
CA PRO A 223 -5.73 16.91 -6.98
C PRO A 223 -7.02 16.16 -7.32
N CYS A 224 -7.11 14.93 -6.83
CA CYS A 224 -8.31 14.15 -6.96
C CYS A 224 -9.49 14.82 -6.23
N GLU A 225 -10.68 14.68 -6.82
CA GLU A 225 -11.94 15.11 -6.19
C GLU A 225 -12.15 14.39 -4.85
N HIS A 226 -11.90 13.07 -4.86
CA HIS A 226 -11.91 12.22 -3.67
C HIS A 226 -10.47 11.84 -3.29
N PRO A 227 -10.10 11.87 -2.00
CA PRO A 227 -8.82 11.36 -1.55
C PRO A 227 -8.84 9.82 -1.44
N TRP A 228 -7.66 9.20 -1.63
CA TRP A 228 -7.45 7.80 -1.27
C TRP A 228 -7.51 7.62 0.25
N PHE A 229 -8.19 6.57 0.75
CA PHE A 229 -8.38 6.35 2.20
C PHE A 229 -7.07 6.15 2.98
N PHE A 230 -6.03 5.65 2.32
CA PHE A 230 -4.70 5.45 2.87
C PHE A 230 -3.77 6.66 2.67
N GLY A 231 -4.35 7.82 2.34
CA GLY A 231 -3.62 9.07 2.13
C GLY A 231 -3.18 9.26 0.69
N SER A 232 -2.51 10.39 0.45
CA SER A 232 -2.06 10.80 -0.89
C SER A 232 -0.82 10.02 -1.33
N LEU A 233 -0.88 8.70 -1.32
CA LEU A 233 0.11 7.96 -2.09
C LEU A 233 -0.04 8.37 -3.54
N PRO A 234 1.07 8.68 -4.18
CA PRO A 234 1.04 9.24 -5.51
C PRO A 234 0.64 8.13 -6.47
N GLN A 235 -0.60 8.15 -6.94
CA GLN A 235 -1.08 7.25 -7.98
C GLN A 235 -1.37 8.04 -9.24
N ALA A 236 -1.17 7.43 -10.40
CA ALA A 236 -1.54 8.03 -11.67
C ALA A 236 -3.05 8.35 -11.73
N TYR A 237 -3.88 7.55 -11.04
CA TYR A 237 -5.33 7.64 -11.10
C TYR A 237 -5.97 8.11 -9.81
N CYS A 238 -7.03 8.88 -9.97
CA CYS A 238 -7.88 9.32 -8.87
C CYS A 238 -8.95 8.28 -8.53
N PRO A 239 -9.31 8.14 -7.25
CA PRO A 239 -10.39 7.26 -6.86
C PRO A 239 -11.72 7.74 -7.45
N GLN A 240 -12.58 6.79 -7.79
CA GLN A 240 -13.88 7.06 -8.42
C GLN A 240 -14.92 7.66 -7.46
N SER A 241 -14.77 7.41 -6.17
CA SER A 241 -15.70 7.82 -5.12
C SER A 241 -14.96 7.98 -3.79
N GLU A 242 -15.65 8.43 -2.74
CA GLU A 242 -15.24 8.20 -1.36
C GLU A 242 -15.06 6.69 -1.07
N PRO A 243 -14.22 6.29 -0.10
CA PRO A 243 -14.04 4.90 0.26
C PRO A 243 -15.33 4.28 0.83
N LEU A 244 -15.58 3.03 0.47
CA LEU A 244 -16.61 2.22 1.10
C LEU A 244 -16.08 1.78 2.48
N ASN A 245 -16.29 2.61 3.48
CA ASN A 245 -15.92 2.33 4.87
C ASN A 245 -16.95 1.39 5.52
N THR A 246 -16.48 0.25 6.03
CA THR A 246 -17.35 -0.76 6.60
C THR A 246 -16.67 -1.60 7.66
N GLY A 247 -17.48 -2.28 8.46
CA GLY A 247 -17.01 -3.40 9.27
C GLY A 247 -16.69 -4.58 8.36
N GLY A 248 -15.64 -5.31 8.68
CA GLY A 248 -15.26 -6.51 7.98
C GLY A 248 -14.82 -7.61 8.94
N ALA A 249 -14.51 -8.75 8.36
CA ALA A 249 -13.81 -9.83 9.03
C ALA A 249 -12.60 -10.23 8.19
N ALA A 250 -11.58 -10.76 8.83
CA ALA A 250 -10.44 -11.31 8.12
C ALA A 250 -9.93 -12.56 8.81
N GLN A 251 -9.34 -13.45 8.02
CA GLN A 251 -8.68 -14.64 8.52
C GLN A 251 -7.43 -14.94 7.70
N PHE A 252 -6.31 -15.14 8.41
CA PHE A 252 -5.04 -15.52 7.79
C PHE A 252 -4.97 -17.02 7.53
N PHE A 253 -4.35 -17.37 6.41
CA PHE A 253 -4.12 -18.73 5.95
C PHE A 253 -2.62 -18.94 5.68
N GLN A 254 -2.21 -20.20 5.58
CA GLN A 254 -0.82 -20.57 5.30
C GLN A 254 -0.23 -19.87 4.07
N ARG A 255 -1.05 -19.58 3.05
CA ARG A 255 -0.63 -18.98 1.77
C ARG A 255 -1.55 -17.86 1.30
N GLY A 256 -2.20 -17.16 2.22
CA GLY A 256 -3.12 -16.08 1.85
C GLY A 256 -3.94 -15.52 3.00
N ILE A 257 -4.97 -14.78 2.63
CA ILE A 257 -5.92 -14.16 3.53
C ILE A 257 -7.30 -14.13 2.87
N MET A 258 -8.35 -14.34 3.65
CA MET A 258 -9.71 -13.97 3.26
C MET A 258 -10.13 -12.71 4.01
N VAL A 259 -10.77 -11.79 3.31
CA VAL A 259 -11.28 -10.52 3.85
C VAL A 259 -12.73 -10.33 3.42
N TYR A 260 -13.63 -10.25 4.39
CA TYR A 260 -15.02 -9.87 4.15
C TYR A 260 -15.16 -8.35 4.22
N VAL A 261 -15.81 -7.76 3.22
CA VAL A 261 -16.09 -6.33 3.13
C VAL A 261 -17.60 -6.11 3.23
N GLY A 262 -18.07 -5.62 4.39
CA GLY A 262 -19.51 -5.58 4.71
C GLY A 262 -20.39 -4.82 3.73
N THR A 263 -19.95 -3.68 3.20
CA THR A 263 -20.76 -2.90 2.25
C THR A 263 -20.83 -3.55 0.87
N LEU A 264 -19.78 -4.28 0.46
CA LEU A 264 -19.81 -5.07 -0.78
C LEU A 264 -20.61 -6.35 -0.60
N ASP A 265 -20.72 -6.84 0.65
CA ASP A 265 -21.20 -8.17 0.97
C ASP A 265 -20.46 -9.24 0.17
N ARG A 266 -19.12 -9.13 0.15
CA ARG A 266 -18.22 -9.99 -0.61
C ARG A 266 -17.03 -10.40 0.23
N ILE A 267 -16.55 -11.60 -0.05
CA ILE A 267 -15.32 -12.17 0.50
C ILE A 267 -14.25 -12.09 -0.58
N LEU A 268 -13.24 -11.26 -0.35
CA LEU A 268 -12.05 -11.17 -1.18
C LEU A 268 -11.02 -12.18 -0.66
N VAL A 269 -10.48 -12.99 -1.56
CA VAL A 269 -9.51 -14.02 -1.26
C VAL A 269 -8.21 -13.68 -1.95
N LEU A 270 -7.18 -13.35 -1.18
CA LEU A 270 -5.86 -13.00 -1.67
C LEU A 270 -4.91 -14.16 -1.34
N HIS A 271 -4.29 -14.78 -2.34
CA HIS A 271 -3.42 -15.93 -2.12
C HIS A 271 -2.17 -15.92 -2.98
N THR A 272 -1.12 -16.61 -2.54
CA THR A 272 0.15 -16.76 -3.27
C THR A 272 0.33 -18.20 -3.77
N ALA A 273 -0.56 -18.63 -4.67
CA ALA A 273 -0.52 -19.97 -5.23
C ALA A 273 0.59 -20.11 -6.29
N THR A 274 0.82 -21.33 -6.79
CA THR A 274 1.78 -21.59 -7.89
C THR A 274 1.41 -20.78 -9.12
N GLY A 275 2.15 -19.69 -9.38
CA GLY A 275 1.88 -18.74 -10.45
C GLY A 275 2.08 -17.28 -10.04
N GLY A 276 2.00 -16.97 -8.74
CA GLY A 276 2.14 -15.60 -8.21
C GLY A 276 1.03 -15.23 -7.21
N PRO A 277 1.03 -14.00 -6.70
CA PRO A 277 -0.11 -13.47 -5.97
C PRO A 277 -1.29 -13.36 -6.94
N LEU A 278 -2.43 -13.95 -6.59
CA LEU A 278 -3.70 -13.85 -7.31
C LEU A 278 -4.80 -13.52 -6.30
N TRP A 279 -5.86 -12.87 -6.77
CA TRP A 279 -7.01 -12.60 -5.93
C TRP A 279 -8.33 -12.97 -6.61
N GLU A 280 -9.31 -13.32 -5.80
CA GLU A 280 -10.63 -13.75 -6.24
C GLU A 280 -11.69 -13.08 -5.35
N ILE A 281 -12.90 -12.90 -5.88
CA ILE A 281 -14.03 -12.35 -5.13
C ILE A 281 -15.20 -13.33 -5.12
N TYR A 282 -15.78 -13.55 -3.95
CA TYR A 282 -16.86 -14.49 -3.72
C TYR A 282 -18.04 -13.79 -3.04
N GLU A 283 -19.25 -14.25 -3.32
CA GLU A 283 -20.44 -13.89 -2.54
C GLU A 283 -20.41 -14.61 -1.19
N ASP A 284 -20.77 -13.91 -0.11
CA ASP A 284 -21.00 -14.58 1.17
C ASP A 284 -22.41 -15.15 1.21
N THR A 285 -22.53 -16.44 0.85
CA THR A 285 -23.81 -17.15 0.85
C THR A 285 -24.10 -17.86 2.16
N TRP A 286 -23.25 -17.69 3.18
CA TRP A 286 -23.43 -18.36 4.46
C TRP A 286 -24.49 -17.62 5.28
N ASP A 287 -25.32 -18.38 5.99
CA ASP A 287 -26.27 -17.84 6.95
C ASP A 287 -26.32 -18.73 8.20
N ASP A 288 -26.90 -18.21 9.29
CA ASP A 288 -26.92 -18.89 10.59
C ASP A 288 -27.71 -20.22 10.60
N SER A 289 -28.44 -20.57 9.54
CA SER A 289 -29.08 -21.89 9.39
C SER A 289 -28.11 -22.98 8.88
N GLN A 290 -26.98 -22.57 8.31
CA GLN A 290 -25.96 -23.46 7.77
C GLN A 290 -24.93 -23.86 8.85
N PRO A 291 -24.27 -25.02 8.72
CA PRO A 291 -23.21 -25.41 9.64
C PRO A 291 -22.09 -24.36 9.71
N ILE A 292 -21.66 -24.03 10.93
CA ILE A 292 -20.53 -23.11 11.16
C ILE A 292 -19.23 -23.73 10.63
N ASP A 293 -19.04 -25.02 10.91
CA ASP A 293 -17.89 -25.83 10.55
C ASP A 293 -18.30 -27.25 10.10
N ASP A 294 -17.31 -28.08 9.78
CA ASP A 294 -17.50 -29.51 9.51
C ASP A 294 -16.69 -30.33 10.51
N PRO A 295 -17.33 -31.04 11.46
CA PRO A 295 -16.64 -31.81 12.50
C PRO A 295 -15.83 -33.00 11.95
N GLY A 296 -16.04 -33.40 10.69
CA GLY A 296 -15.25 -34.41 10.01
C GLY A 296 -13.88 -33.90 9.52
N ILE A 297 -13.69 -32.57 9.45
CA ILE A 297 -12.46 -31.93 9.00
C ILE A 297 -11.72 -31.37 10.22
N VAL A 298 -10.80 -32.17 10.75
CA VAL A 298 -10.02 -31.80 11.94
C VAL A 298 -8.74 -31.07 11.51
N PRO A 299 -8.50 -29.82 11.98
CA PRO A 299 -7.28 -29.09 11.64
C PRO A 299 -6.05 -29.73 12.32
N PRO A 300 -4.87 -29.70 11.68
CA PRO A 300 -3.62 -30.07 12.34
C PRO A 300 -3.30 -29.14 13.52
N GLU A 301 -2.39 -29.56 14.40
CA GLU A 301 -1.97 -28.76 15.55
C GLU A 301 -1.45 -27.37 15.12
N GLY A 302 -1.93 -26.33 15.80
CA GLY A 302 -1.57 -24.94 15.52
C GLY A 302 -2.33 -24.29 14.36
N PHE A 303 -3.28 -25.01 13.75
CA PHE A 303 -4.15 -24.48 12.70
C PHE A 303 -5.62 -24.50 13.10
N TYR A 304 -6.43 -23.78 12.34
CA TYR A 304 -7.87 -23.66 12.53
C TYR A 304 -8.61 -24.13 11.29
N GLN A 305 -9.78 -24.72 11.51
CA GLN A 305 -10.77 -24.87 10.45
C GLN A 305 -11.48 -23.51 10.28
N PRO A 306 -11.49 -22.93 9.08
CA PRO A 306 -12.24 -21.70 8.82
C PRO A 306 -13.74 -21.94 9.06
N GLN A 307 -14.42 -20.92 9.60
CA GLN A 307 -15.82 -20.99 10.01
C GLN A 307 -16.70 -20.07 9.17
N ARG A 308 -18.02 -20.27 9.21
CA ARG A 308 -19.03 -19.39 8.59
C ARG A 308 -18.77 -19.17 7.09
N GLY A 309 -18.86 -17.95 6.58
CA GLY A 309 -18.64 -17.61 5.16
C GLY A 309 -17.26 -18.04 4.64
N PHE A 310 -16.19 -17.74 5.37
CA PHE A 310 -14.83 -18.20 5.02
C PHE A 310 -14.73 -19.73 5.01
N GLY A 311 -15.33 -20.36 6.01
CA GLY A 311 -15.47 -21.81 6.14
C GLY A 311 -16.20 -22.46 4.99
N GLN A 312 -17.33 -21.89 4.58
CA GLN A 312 -18.13 -22.40 3.47
C GLN A 312 -17.31 -22.36 2.18
N ILE A 313 -16.80 -21.19 1.79
CA ILE A 313 -16.01 -21.04 0.55
C ILE A 313 -14.81 -21.99 0.54
N TRP A 314 -14.11 -22.12 1.66
CA TRP A 314 -12.96 -23.01 1.78
C TRP A 314 -13.34 -24.50 1.76
N ARG A 315 -14.49 -24.90 2.32
CA ARG A 315 -14.98 -26.29 2.32
C ARG A 315 -15.62 -26.70 0.99
N ASP A 316 -16.18 -25.77 0.24
CA ASP A 316 -16.88 -26.05 -1.00
C ASP A 316 -15.93 -26.00 -2.22
N ASN A 317 -14.81 -25.27 -2.11
CA ASN A 317 -13.81 -25.18 -3.18
C ASN A 317 -12.51 -25.91 -2.80
N GLU A 318 -12.37 -27.16 -3.25
CA GLU A 318 -11.17 -27.99 -2.99
C GLU A 318 -9.89 -27.34 -3.55
N ASP A 319 -9.95 -26.79 -4.75
CA ASP A 319 -8.79 -26.12 -5.36
C ASP A 319 -8.36 -24.88 -4.56
N LEU A 320 -9.32 -24.08 -4.08
CA LEU A 320 -9.02 -22.90 -3.28
C LEU A 320 -8.44 -23.30 -1.91
N ARG A 321 -8.99 -24.34 -1.28
CA ARG A 321 -8.43 -24.94 -0.07
C ARG A 321 -6.99 -25.39 -0.28
N PHE A 322 -6.69 -26.02 -1.41
CA PHE A 322 -5.33 -26.40 -1.75
C PHE A 322 -4.42 -25.16 -1.92
N ARG A 323 -4.90 -24.11 -2.59
CA ARG A 323 -4.15 -22.85 -2.78
C ARG A 323 -3.84 -22.15 -1.45
N LEU A 324 -4.84 -21.94 -0.59
CA LEU A 324 -4.71 -21.23 0.69
C LEU A 324 -4.03 -22.06 1.79
N GLY A 325 -4.33 -23.35 1.86
CA GLY A 325 -3.99 -24.19 3.01
C GLY A 325 -4.93 -23.96 4.20
N TRP A 326 -4.46 -24.28 5.40
CA TRP A 326 -5.23 -24.10 6.63
C TRP A 326 -5.19 -22.66 7.15
N ALA A 327 -6.21 -22.26 7.93
CA ALA A 327 -6.17 -21.00 8.65
C ALA A 327 -5.12 -21.06 9.78
N THR A 328 -4.32 -20.00 9.90
CA THR A 328 -3.26 -19.88 10.91
C THR A 328 -3.76 -19.20 12.18
N ASP A 329 -4.85 -18.44 12.07
CA ASP A 329 -5.45 -17.69 13.17
C ASP A 329 -6.98 -17.82 13.11
N PRO A 330 -7.68 -17.59 14.24
CA PRO A 330 -9.13 -17.41 14.23
C PRO A 330 -9.54 -16.23 13.36
N GLU A 331 -10.77 -16.29 12.84
CA GLU A 331 -11.41 -15.14 12.21
C GLU A 331 -11.52 -13.98 13.21
N GLY A 332 -11.16 -12.77 12.76
CA GLY A 332 -11.19 -11.55 13.55
C GLY A 332 -11.88 -10.41 12.83
N SER A 333 -12.55 -9.54 13.58
CA SER A 333 -13.16 -8.33 13.03
C SER A 333 -12.10 -7.28 12.68
N ILE A 334 -12.32 -6.59 11.57
CA ILE A 334 -11.47 -5.50 11.10
C ILE A 334 -12.31 -4.32 10.63
N ALA A 335 -11.69 -3.13 10.55
CA ALA A 335 -12.18 -2.12 9.63
C ALA A 335 -11.76 -2.51 8.21
N ALA A 336 -12.68 -2.39 7.27
CA ALA A 336 -12.42 -2.61 5.86
C ALA A 336 -12.84 -1.35 5.09
N ASP A 337 -11.89 -0.79 4.36
CA ASP A 337 -12.12 0.28 3.39
C ASP A 337 -11.84 -0.28 2.01
N TYR A 338 -12.74 -0.02 1.08
CA TYR A 338 -12.58 -0.43 -0.31
C TYR A 338 -12.79 0.77 -1.24
N GLN A 339 -11.88 0.96 -2.18
CA GLN A 339 -11.94 2.08 -3.13
C GLN A 339 -11.21 1.68 -4.41
N CYS A 340 -11.79 1.98 -5.57
CA CYS A 340 -11.17 1.73 -6.86
C CYS A 340 -10.86 3.06 -7.57
N ASP A 341 -9.91 3.03 -8.49
CA ASP A 341 -9.65 4.17 -9.34
C ASP A 341 -10.80 4.39 -10.33
N ARG A 342 -10.80 5.52 -11.04
CA ARG A 342 -11.87 5.87 -11.98
C ARG A 342 -11.94 4.99 -13.22
N LEU A 343 -10.91 4.19 -13.50
CA LEU A 343 -10.88 3.28 -14.65
C LEU A 343 -11.17 1.82 -14.24
N ASP A 344 -11.35 1.55 -12.95
CA ASP A 344 -11.34 0.20 -12.38
C ASP A 344 -10.06 -0.59 -12.74
N GLU A 345 -8.96 0.13 -13.03
CA GLU A 345 -7.64 -0.45 -13.33
C GLU A 345 -6.89 -0.87 -12.07
N ALA A 346 -7.27 -0.36 -10.90
CA ALA A 346 -6.79 -0.82 -9.62
C ALA A 346 -7.82 -0.55 -8.52
N CYS A 347 -8.00 -1.56 -7.66
CA CYS A 347 -8.78 -1.44 -6.44
C CYS A 347 -7.89 -1.56 -5.21
N TYR A 348 -8.27 -0.89 -4.14
CA TYR A 348 -7.52 -0.84 -2.89
C TYR A 348 -8.40 -1.31 -1.75
N LEU A 349 -7.85 -2.21 -0.96
CA LEU A 349 -8.51 -2.83 0.18
C LEU A 349 -7.68 -2.59 1.45
N LEU A 350 -8.28 -1.97 2.46
CA LEU A 350 -7.72 -2.01 3.82
C LEU A 350 -7.99 -3.39 4.41
N GLY A 351 -6.91 -4.14 4.64
CA GLY A 351 -6.94 -5.39 5.40
C GLY A 351 -6.33 -5.22 6.79
N PRO A 352 -5.96 -6.33 7.46
CA PRO A 352 -5.39 -6.27 8.80
C PRO A 352 -4.00 -5.63 8.81
N GLY A 353 -3.95 -4.33 9.12
CA GLY A 353 -2.71 -3.56 9.30
C GLY A 353 -1.98 -3.19 8.01
N GLN A 354 -2.57 -3.42 6.85
CA GLN A 354 -1.95 -3.19 5.54
C GLN A 354 -3.00 -2.88 4.48
N VAL A 355 -2.58 -2.16 3.44
CA VAL A 355 -3.42 -1.82 2.29
C VAL A 355 -2.97 -2.69 1.13
N PHE A 356 -3.92 -3.39 0.52
CA PHE A 356 -3.67 -4.21 -0.66
C PHE A 356 -4.09 -3.45 -1.91
N ARG A 357 -3.23 -3.44 -2.93
CA ARG A 357 -3.58 -3.09 -4.31
C ARG A 357 -3.99 -4.37 -5.02
N LEU A 358 -5.15 -4.33 -5.67
CA LEU A 358 -5.74 -5.41 -6.44
C LEU A 358 -5.67 -4.98 -7.91
N GLU A 359 -4.94 -5.74 -8.73
CA GLU A 359 -4.94 -5.56 -10.19
C GLU A 359 -6.28 -6.01 -10.77
N PRO A 360 -6.64 -5.58 -12.00
CA PRO A 360 -7.87 -5.98 -12.65
C PRO A 360 -7.96 -7.50 -12.83
N ASP A 361 -9.20 -7.99 -12.98
CA ASP A 361 -9.50 -9.37 -13.38
C ASP A 361 -8.88 -10.49 -12.51
N GLY A 362 -8.46 -10.17 -11.27
CA GLY A 362 -7.86 -11.15 -10.36
C GLY A 362 -6.38 -11.46 -10.64
N GLU A 363 -5.74 -10.73 -11.57
CA GLU A 363 -4.44 -11.10 -12.13
C GLU A 363 -3.27 -10.99 -11.15
N ALA A 364 -3.32 -10.04 -10.21
CA ALA A 364 -2.38 -9.97 -9.11
C ALA A 364 -2.85 -9.09 -7.97
N TRP A 365 -2.19 -9.22 -6.82
CA TRP A 365 -2.29 -8.27 -5.72
C TRP A 365 -0.91 -7.95 -5.15
N SER A 366 -0.77 -6.78 -4.57
CA SER A 366 0.45 -6.34 -3.89
C SER A 366 0.12 -5.56 -2.63
N VAL A 367 1.07 -5.47 -1.70
CA VAL A 367 0.95 -4.61 -0.53
C VAL A 367 1.42 -3.22 -0.91
N VAL A 368 0.60 -2.22 -0.60
CA VAL A 368 0.95 -0.81 -0.78
C VAL A 368 1.91 -0.42 0.34
N THR A 369 3.16 -0.16 -0.02
CA THR A 369 4.16 0.38 0.91
C THR A 369 4.05 1.91 0.95
N PRO A 370 4.02 2.52 2.15
CA PRO A 370 3.93 3.97 2.32
C PRO A 370 5.12 4.74 1.73
#